data_AF-A0A6G0ZGP6-F1
#
_entry.id   AF-A0A6G0ZGP6-F1
#
_cell.length_a   1.000
_cell.length_b   1.000
_cell.length_c   1.000
_cell.angle_alpha   90.00
_cell.angle_beta   90.00
_cell.angle_gamma   90.00
#
_symmetry.space_group_name_H-M   'P 1'
#
loop_
_entity.id
_entity.type
_entity.pdbx_description
1 polymer ?
#
loop_
_entity_poly.entity_id
_entity_poly.type
_entity_poly.pdbx_seq_one_letter_code
_entity_poly.pdbx_strand_id
1 'polypeptide(L)'
;MANTTDSHFIVEAKNQFFNLLEKELVFDDEVDSWFLMKSPMPVFSIVAVYLLFILKIGPDMMKNRQPFRLKHIMLVYNLFQTTYNAFILYWLFFTPGGLSSLWNHSCHPIERSKNTFLLQELNKGSWYFFFSKVIDLLDTIFFVLRKKQSQVTFLHVYHHSNMVITCWAYLRFIKGEQATLPGAINSFIHTIMYFYYFLAALGPQMQPYLWWKRYLTRMQIVNSICNCFTLVYWTSLF
;
A
#
# COMPACT_ATOMS: atom_id res chain seq x y z
N MET A 1 49.27 -11.84 -22.46
CA MET A 1 48.18 -12.83 -22.41
C MET A 1 47.33 -12.65 -21.15
N ALA A 2 46.82 -11.43 -20.89
CA ALA A 2 46.04 -11.12 -19.67
C ALA A 2 44.58 -10.70 -19.94
N ASN A 3 44.19 -10.43 -21.19
CA ASN A 3 42.87 -9.87 -21.51
C ASN A 3 41.73 -10.91 -21.66
N THR A 4 42.03 -12.18 -21.87
CA THR A 4 41.00 -13.19 -22.18
C THR A 4 40.31 -13.73 -20.93
N THR A 5 41.05 -13.90 -19.82
CA THR A 5 40.53 -14.43 -18.55
C THR A 5 39.61 -13.45 -17.83
N ASP A 6 39.93 -12.16 -17.85
CA ASP A 6 39.10 -11.10 -17.24
C ASP A 6 37.77 -10.94 -18.00
N SER A 7 37.80 -11.02 -19.33
CA SER A 7 36.57 -10.96 -20.15
C SER A 7 35.64 -12.15 -19.90
N HIS A 8 36.21 -13.35 -19.69
CA HIS A 8 35.44 -14.55 -19.38
C HIS A 8 34.80 -14.47 -17.99
N PHE A 9 35.54 -13.98 -16.98
CA PHE A 9 35.00 -13.80 -15.63
C PHE A 9 33.88 -12.74 -15.59
N ILE A 10 34.04 -11.63 -16.32
CA ILE A 10 33.01 -10.59 -16.43
C ILE A 10 31.75 -11.15 -17.10
N VAL A 11 31.89 -11.96 -18.15
CA VAL A 11 30.76 -12.60 -18.85
C VAL A 11 30.07 -13.63 -17.94
N GLU A 12 30.83 -14.44 -17.21
CA GLU A 12 30.30 -15.43 -16.27
C GLU A 12 29.55 -14.75 -15.10
N ALA A 13 30.16 -13.73 -14.48
CA ALA A 13 29.54 -12.97 -13.40
C ALA A 13 28.29 -12.22 -13.88
N LYS A 14 28.33 -11.67 -15.10
CA LYS A 14 27.17 -11.07 -15.75
C LYS A 14 26.06 -12.11 -15.94
N ASN A 15 26.37 -13.27 -16.48
CA ASN A 15 25.37 -14.32 -16.73
C ASN A 15 24.81 -14.90 -15.41
N GLN A 16 25.63 -15.08 -14.39
CA GLN A 16 25.16 -15.48 -13.05
C GLN A 16 24.27 -14.41 -12.44
N PHE A 17 24.63 -13.14 -12.56
CA PHE A 17 23.81 -12.03 -12.10
C PHE A 17 22.49 -11.94 -12.85
N PHE A 18 22.48 -12.12 -14.18
CA PHE A 18 21.26 -12.15 -14.99
C PHE A 18 20.40 -13.37 -14.67
N ASN A 19 20.99 -14.55 -14.46
CA ASN A 19 20.26 -15.75 -14.07
C ASN A 19 19.68 -15.62 -12.65
N LEU A 20 20.40 -14.99 -11.71
CA LEU A 20 19.87 -14.66 -10.38
C LEU A 20 18.75 -13.63 -10.49
N LEU A 21 18.93 -12.60 -11.32
CA LEU A 21 17.90 -11.61 -11.62
C LEU A 21 16.66 -12.25 -12.22
N GLU A 22 16.78 -13.14 -13.22
CA GLU A 22 15.64 -13.82 -13.84
C GLU A 22 14.96 -14.80 -12.89
N LYS A 23 15.73 -15.44 -12.00
CA LYS A 23 15.19 -16.37 -11.00
C LYS A 23 14.45 -15.65 -9.87
N GLU A 24 14.87 -14.44 -9.51
CA GLU A 24 14.20 -13.56 -8.53
C GLU A 24 13.07 -12.73 -9.18
N LEU A 25 13.27 -12.26 -10.42
CA LEU A 25 12.25 -11.63 -11.27
C LEU A 25 11.38 -12.72 -11.90
N VAL A 26 10.61 -13.42 -11.08
CA VAL A 26 9.56 -14.31 -11.58
C VAL A 26 8.49 -13.44 -12.24
N PHE A 27 8.57 -13.23 -13.55
CA PHE A 27 7.49 -12.67 -14.35
C PHE A 27 6.26 -13.60 -14.19
N ASP A 28 5.17 -13.09 -13.61
CA ASP A 28 3.87 -13.78 -13.65
C ASP A 28 3.08 -13.16 -14.79
N ASP A 29 2.72 -13.93 -15.81
CA ASP A 29 1.82 -13.45 -16.84
C ASP A 29 0.46 -12.99 -16.25
N GLU A 30 0.05 -13.54 -15.10
CA GLU A 30 -1.21 -13.20 -14.43
C GLU A 30 -1.14 -11.85 -13.70
N VAL A 31 -0.14 -11.63 -12.84
CA VAL A 31 0.05 -10.38 -12.09
C VAL A 31 0.46 -9.23 -13.02
N ASP A 32 1.26 -9.52 -14.04
CA ASP A 32 1.71 -8.52 -15.02
C ASP A 32 0.55 -8.02 -15.90
N SER A 33 -0.50 -8.81 -16.07
CA SER A 33 -1.69 -8.41 -16.80
C SER A 33 -2.55 -7.39 -16.04
N TRP A 34 -2.39 -7.27 -14.73
CA TRP A 34 -3.25 -6.43 -13.89
C TRP A 34 -2.96 -4.95 -14.07
N PHE A 35 -4.00 -4.14 -13.85
CA PHE A 35 -3.93 -2.68 -14.03
C PHE A 35 -2.84 -2.08 -13.14
N LEU A 36 -1.95 -1.28 -13.74
CA LEU A 36 -0.73 -0.66 -13.15
C LEU A 36 0.45 -1.60 -12.83
N MET A 37 0.38 -2.90 -13.15
CA MET A 37 1.45 -3.86 -12.84
C MET A 37 2.40 -4.18 -14.01
N LYS A 38 2.03 -3.79 -15.24
CA LYS A 38 2.83 -3.99 -16.46
C LYS A 38 4.21 -3.32 -16.44
N SER A 39 4.34 -2.20 -15.73
CA SER A 39 5.58 -1.43 -15.69
C SER A 39 5.66 -0.63 -14.37
N PRO A 40 6.87 -0.33 -13.87
CA PRO A 40 7.06 0.64 -12.79
C PRO A 40 6.64 2.06 -13.18
N MET A 41 6.70 2.41 -14.46
CA MET A 41 6.57 3.79 -14.93
C MET A 41 5.22 4.44 -14.58
N PRO A 42 4.06 3.77 -14.76
CA PRO A 42 2.78 4.32 -14.33
C PRO A 42 2.71 4.67 -12.84
N VAL A 43 3.25 3.82 -11.96
CA VAL A 43 3.19 4.04 -10.50
C VAL A 43 4.09 5.19 -10.08
N PHE A 44 5.32 5.24 -10.58
CA PHE A 44 6.21 6.38 -10.33
C PHE A 44 5.65 7.68 -10.91
N SER A 45 5.00 7.62 -12.08
CA SER A 45 4.34 8.78 -12.68
C SER A 45 3.18 9.28 -11.81
N ILE A 46 2.34 8.38 -11.28
CA ILE A 46 1.25 8.74 -10.36
C ILE A 46 1.81 9.43 -9.12
N VAL A 47 2.85 8.86 -8.48
CA VAL A 47 3.47 9.44 -7.28
C VAL A 47 4.13 10.78 -7.60
N ALA A 48 4.81 10.92 -8.73
CA ALA A 48 5.43 12.18 -9.15
C ALA A 48 4.38 13.28 -9.37
N VAL A 49 3.29 12.98 -10.10
CA VAL A 49 2.18 13.90 -10.32
C VAL A 49 1.50 14.27 -9.00
N TYR A 50 1.29 13.29 -8.12
CA TYR A 50 0.76 13.48 -6.78
C TYR A 50 1.61 14.46 -5.94
N LEU A 51 2.93 14.23 -5.88
CA LEU A 51 3.86 15.11 -5.15
C LEU A 51 3.87 16.52 -5.74
N LEU A 52 3.89 16.63 -7.07
CA LEU A 52 3.86 17.91 -7.77
C LEU A 52 2.55 18.67 -7.49
N PHE A 53 1.43 17.96 -7.43
CA PHE A 53 0.14 18.54 -7.09
C PHE A 53 0.11 19.04 -5.65
N ILE A 54 0.57 18.24 -4.68
CA ILE A 54 0.44 18.60 -3.26
C ILE A 54 1.44 19.65 -2.83
N LEU A 55 2.67 19.61 -3.35
CA LEU A 55 3.73 20.52 -2.93
C LEU A 55 3.68 21.87 -3.65
N LYS A 56 3.18 21.91 -4.89
CA LYS A 56 3.24 23.12 -5.73
C LYS A 56 1.90 23.53 -6.29
N ILE A 57 1.31 22.75 -7.20
CA ILE A 57 0.12 23.18 -7.96
C ILE A 57 -1.08 23.47 -7.05
N GLY A 58 -1.39 22.56 -6.13
CA GLY A 58 -2.55 22.62 -5.26
C GLY A 58 -2.49 23.81 -4.30
N PRO A 59 -1.41 24.00 -3.53
CA PRO A 59 -1.22 25.20 -2.69
C PRO A 59 -1.28 26.51 -3.49
N ASP A 60 -0.61 26.59 -4.64
CA ASP A 60 -0.60 27.79 -5.49
C ASP A 60 -1.99 28.11 -6.04
N MET A 61 -2.71 27.11 -6.55
CA MET A 61 -4.08 27.25 -7.06
C MET A 61 -5.05 27.68 -5.95
N MET A 62 -4.84 27.19 -4.72
CA MET A 62 -5.69 27.50 -3.57
C MET A 62 -5.34 28.81 -2.88
N LYS A 63 -4.19 29.43 -3.16
CA LYS A 63 -3.73 30.68 -2.51
C LYS A 63 -4.81 31.76 -2.58
N ASN A 64 -5.35 31.99 -3.77
CA ASN A 64 -6.35 33.03 -4.06
C ASN A 64 -7.81 32.53 -4.05
N ARG A 65 -8.07 31.28 -3.64
CA ARG A 65 -9.41 30.70 -3.62
C ARG A 65 -9.89 30.42 -2.20
N GLN A 66 -11.21 30.44 -2.00
CA GLN A 66 -11.82 29.97 -0.76
C GLN A 66 -11.80 28.42 -0.68
N PRO A 67 -11.80 27.83 0.53
CA PRO A 67 -11.80 26.37 0.68
C PRO A 67 -13.06 25.75 0.07
N PHE A 68 -12.90 24.68 -0.71
CA PHE A 68 -14.03 24.00 -1.35
C PHE A 68 -14.92 23.30 -0.32
N ARG A 69 -16.24 23.39 -0.51
CA ARG A 69 -17.24 22.68 0.31
C ARG A 69 -17.45 21.25 -0.21
N LEU A 70 -16.51 20.37 0.08
CA LEU A 70 -16.49 18.97 -0.42
C LEU A 70 -17.24 17.97 0.48
N LYS A 71 -18.22 18.41 1.29
CA LYS A 71 -18.86 17.55 2.32
C LYS A 71 -19.42 16.25 1.74
N HIS A 72 -20.21 16.32 0.68
CA HIS A 72 -20.85 15.16 0.05
C HIS A 72 -19.81 14.24 -0.61
N ILE A 73 -18.82 14.81 -1.30
CA ILE A 73 -17.74 14.05 -1.93
C ILE A 73 -16.95 13.29 -0.87
N MET A 74 -16.58 13.93 0.23
CA MET A 74 -15.89 13.28 1.34
C MET A 74 -16.74 12.20 2.01
N LEU A 75 -18.05 12.40 2.12
CA LEU A 75 -18.96 11.41 2.68
C LEU A 75 -19.01 10.14 1.81
N VAL A 76 -19.19 10.30 0.50
CA VAL A 76 -19.18 9.18 -0.46
C VAL A 76 -17.81 8.51 -0.47
N TYR A 77 -16.74 9.29 -0.50
CA TYR A 77 -15.36 8.78 -0.51
C TYR A 77 -15.03 7.98 0.75
N ASN A 78 -15.34 8.51 1.94
CA ASN A 78 -15.07 7.81 3.20
C ASN A 78 -15.89 6.52 3.31
N LEU A 79 -17.15 6.54 2.87
CA LEU A 79 -18.00 5.34 2.84
C LEU A 79 -17.41 4.30 1.88
N PHE A 80 -17.04 4.72 0.68
CA PHE A 80 -16.40 3.87 -0.32
C PHE A 80 -15.12 3.23 0.26
N GLN A 81 -14.23 4.04 0.85
CA GLN A 81 -13.01 3.56 1.49
C GLN A 81 -13.29 2.56 2.62
N THR A 82 -14.27 2.83 3.49
CA THR A 82 -14.69 1.86 4.52
C THR A 82 -15.13 0.55 3.91
N THR A 83 -16.00 0.59 2.89
CA THR A 83 -16.52 -0.64 2.25
C THR A 83 -15.43 -1.40 1.50
N TYR A 84 -14.50 -0.68 0.87
CA TYR A 84 -13.41 -1.26 0.09
C TYR A 84 -12.37 -1.95 0.98
N ASN A 85 -11.97 -1.30 2.09
CA ASN A 85 -11.08 -1.93 3.07
C ASN A 85 -11.75 -3.12 3.78
N ALA A 86 -13.06 -3.03 4.07
CA ALA A 86 -13.82 -4.15 4.61
C ALA A 86 -13.92 -5.32 3.61
N PHE A 87 -14.06 -5.03 2.32
CA PHE A 87 -14.05 -6.03 1.26
C PHE A 87 -12.70 -6.76 1.16
N ILE A 88 -11.57 -6.06 1.27
CA ILE A 88 -10.24 -6.68 1.29
C ILE A 88 -10.11 -7.64 2.48
N LEU A 89 -10.58 -7.24 3.66
CA LEU A 89 -10.59 -8.13 4.83
C LEU A 89 -11.48 -9.35 4.58
N TYR A 90 -12.71 -9.12 4.11
CA TYR A 90 -13.64 -10.19 3.78
C TYR A 90 -13.00 -11.20 2.82
N TRP A 91 -12.34 -10.72 1.77
CA TRP A 91 -11.62 -11.57 0.81
C TRP A 91 -10.59 -12.46 1.50
N LEU A 92 -9.78 -11.88 2.39
CA LEU A 92 -8.75 -12.62 3.14
C LEU A 92 -9.33 -13.64 4.12
N PHE A 93 -10.41 -13.31 4.83
CA PHE A 93 -11.07 -14.20 5.80
C PHE A 93 -11.81 -15.37 5.14
N PHE A 94 -12.42 -15.12 3.98
CA PHE A 94 -13.21 -16.13 3.25
C PHE A 94 -12.38 -16.99 2.30
N THR A 95 -11.12 -16.62 2.02
CA THR A 95 -10.20 -17.46 1.27
C THR A 95 -9.82 -18.70 2.09
N PRO A 96 -10.11 -19.92 1.62
CA PRO A 96 -9.79 -21.16 2.34
C PRO A 96 -8.29 -21.27 2.58
N GLY A 97 -7.87 -21.36 3.85
CA GLY A 97 -6.45 -21.42 4.22
C GLY A 97 -5.74 -20.06 4.33
N GLY A 98 -6.40 -18.94 4.00
CA GLY A 98 -5.84 -17.59 4.16
C GLY A 98 -5.44 -17.30 5.60
N LEU A 99 -6.34 -17.55 6.56
CA LEU A 99 -6.05 -17.35 7.99
C LEU A 99 -4.98 -18.31 8.53
N SER A 100 -5.02 -19.57 8.08
CA SER A 100 -4.05 -20.57 8.52
C SER A 100 -2.65 -20.25 7.97
N SER A 101 -2.55 -19.66 6.77
CA SER A 101 -1.26 -19.21 6.25
C SER A 101 -0.70 -18.02 7.02
N LEU A 102 -1.55 -17.05 7.40
CA LEU A 102 -1.13 -15.92 8.25
C LEU A 102 -0.52 -16.37 9.58
N TRP A 103 -1.10 -17.41 10.21
CA TRP A 103 -0.68 -17.87 11.53
C TRP A 103 0.49 -18.86 11.49
N ASN A 104 0.48 -19.83 10.56
CA ASN A 104 1.48 -20.90 10.52
C ASN A 104 2.73 -20.54 9.69
N HIS A 105 2.62 -19.67 8.70
CA HIS A 105 3.73 -19.36 7.80
C HIS A 105 4.45 -18.07 8.10
N SER A 106 4.07 -17.30 9.14
CA SER A 106 4.82 -16.10 9.57
C SER A 106 6.33 -16.34 9.78
N CYS A 107 6.77 -17.59 10.02
CA CYS A 107 8.16 -17.99 10.19
C CYS A 107 8.75 -18.92 9.12
N HIS A 108 7.97 -19.48 8.19
CA HIS A 108 8.48 -20.35 7.12
C HIS A 108 7.78 -20.07 5.78
N PRO A 109 8.52 -19.75 4.70
CA PRO A 109 7.93 -19.54 3.39
C PRO A 109 7.31 -20.85 2.86
N ILE A 110 6.14 -20.74 2.22
CA ILE A 110 5.49 -21.86 1.55
C ILE A 110 6.40 -22.34 0.40
N GLU A 111 6.63 -23.66 0.31
CA GLU A 111 7.15 -24.28 -0.90
C GLU A 111 6.20 -23.92 -2.06
N ARG A 112 6.65 -23.04 -2.98
CA ARG A 112 5.93 -22.58 -4.19
C ARG A 112 5.28 -23.70 -5.01
N SER A 113 5.66 -24.97 -4.82
CA SER A 113 5.20 -26.12 -5.61
C SER A 113 3.91 -26.80 -5.12
N LYS A 114 3.37 -26.51 -3.92
CA LYS A 114 2.25 -27.29 -3.35
C LYS A 114 0.87 -26.61 -3.28
N ASN A 115 0.77 -25.27 -3.31
CA ASN A 115 -0.52 -24.56 -3.13
C ASN A 115 -0.70 -23.35 -4.06
N THR A 116 -0.70 -23.56 -5.38
CA THR A 116 -0.82 -22.49 -6.39
C THR A 116 -2.09 -21.65 -6.25
N PHE A 117 -3.22 -22.27 -5.88
CA PHE A 117 -4.51 -21.58 -5.72
C PHE A 117 -4.49 -20.55 -4.58
N LEU A 118 -3.94 -20.92 -3.41
CA LEU A 118 -3.88 -20.02 -2.26
C LEU A 118 -2.99 -18.81 -2.55
N LEU A 119 -1.83 -19.05 -3.17
CA LEU A 119 -0.89 -17.99 -3.54
C LEU A 119 -1.51 -17.01 -4.55
N GLN A 120 -2.25 -17.51 -5.54
CA GLN A 120 -2.99 -16.66 -6.49
C GLN A 120 -4.03 -15.78 -5.80
N GLU A 121 -4.82 -16.34 -4.88
CA GLU A 121 -5.84 -15.58 -4.14
C GLU A 121 -5.24 -14.52 -3.20
N LEU A 122 -4.11 -14.83 -2.56
CA LEU A 122 -3.37 -13.87 -1.73
C LEU A 122 -2.73 -12.75 -2.57
N ASN A 123 -2.21 -13.07 -3.77
CA ASN A 123 -1.71 -12.08 -4.71
C ASN A 123 -2.84 -11.15 -5.20
N LYS A 124 -4.03 -11.69 -5.50
CA LYS A 124 -5.22 -10.89 -5.85
C LYS A 124 -5.60 -9.96 -4.70
N GLY A 125 -5.68 -10.48 -3.47
CA GLY A 125 -5.92 -9.68 -2.27
C GLY A 125 -4.89 -8.56 -2.08
N SER A 126 -3.62 -8.87 -2.32
CA SER A 126 -2.51 -7.90 -2.25
C SER A 126 -2.60 -6.82 -3.33
N TRP A 127 -3.09 -7.16 -4.53
CA TRP A 127 -3.36 -6.17 -5.58
C TRP A 127 -4.51 -5.23 -5.20
N TYR A 128 -5.60 -5.76 -4.64
CA TYR A 128 -6.69 -4.92 -4.13
C TYR A 128 -6.21 -3.97 -3.02
N PHE A 129 -5.33 -4.45 -2.13
CA PHE A 129 -4.69 -3.63 -1.11
C PHE A 129 -3.80 -2.52 -1.71
N PHE A 130 -2.94 -2.85 -2.68
CA PHE A 130 -2.16 -1.85 -3.42
C PHE A 130 -3.06 -0.78 -4.03
N PHE A 131 -4.15 -1.19 -4.70
CA PHE A 131 -5.09 -0.26 -5.29
C PHE A 131 -5.75 0.64 -4.23
N SER A 132 -6.07 0.11 -3.05
CA SER A 132 -6.53 0.92 -1.90
C SER A 132 -5.55 2.04 -1.56
N LYS A 133 -4.24 1.74 -1.56
CA LYS A 133 -3.19 2.73 -1.23
C LYS A 133 -3.05 3.82 -2.29
N VAL A 134 -3.31 3.48 -3.56
CA VAL A 134 -3.41 4.49 -4.63
C VAL A 134 -4.62 5.40 -4.40
N ILE A 135 -5.76 4.86 -3.97
CA ILE A 135 -6.95 5.66 -3.67
C ILE A 135 -6.74 6.53 -2.43
N ASP A 136 -6.00 6.05 -1.42
CA ASP A 136 -5.64 6.82 -0.22
C ASP A 136 -4.90 8.14 -0.55
N LEU A 137 -4.25 8.24 -1.72
CA LEU A 137 -3.65 9.49 -2.19
C LEU A 137 -4.67 10.63 -2.38
N LEU A 138 -5.96 10.31 -2.55
CA LEU A 138 -7.02 11.32 -2.67
C LEU A 138 -7.23 12.08 -1.34
N ASP A 139 -6.88 11.51 -0.19
CA ASP A 139 -7.01 12.16 1.12
C ASP A 139 -6.26 13.49 1.19
N THR A 140 -4.99 13.47 0.78
CA THR A 140 -4.16 14.68 0.77
C THR A 140 -4.66 15.68 -0.26
N ILE A 141 -5.18 15.23 -1.40
CA ILE A 141 -5.82 16.11 -2.38
C ILE A 141 -7.01 16.83 -1.72
N PHE A 142 -7.86 16.13 -0.97
CA PHE A 142 -8.95 16.76 -0.24
C PHE A 142 -8.47 17.73 0.85
N PHE A 143 -7.37 17.43 1.56
CA PHE A 143 -6.79 18.36 2.53
C PHE A 143 -6.30 19.65 1.88
N VAL A 144 -5.62 19.54 0.73
CA VAL A 144 -5.15 20.70 -0.05
C VAL A 144 -6.33 21.55 -0.54
N LEU A 145 -7.34 20.93 -1.14
CA LEU A 145 -8.54 21.62 -1.66
C LEU A 145 -9.39 22.27 -0.54
N ARG A 146 -9.29 21.78 0.69
CA ARG A 146 -9.95 22.38 1.87
C ARG A 146 -9.10 23.43 2.58
N LYS A 147 -7.90 23.74 2.08
CA LYS A 147 -6.89 24.60 2.73
C LYS A 147 -6.54 24.13 4.15
N LYS A 148 -6.54 22.82 4.38
CA LYS A 148 -6.16 22.20 5.66
C LYS A 148 -4.70 21.74 5.64
N GLN A 149 -3.79 22.66 5.33
CA GLN A 149 -2.35 22.37 5.19
C GLN A 149 -1.70 21.84 6.48
N SER A 150 -2.25 22.18 7.65
CA SER A 150 -1.80 21.62 8.93
C SER A 150 -1.95 20.09 9.03
N GLN A 151 -2.79 19.48 8.19
CA GLN A 151 -2.95 18.02 8.13
C GLN A 151 -1.98 17.37 7.12
N VAL A 152 -1.45 18.14 6.17
CA VAL A 152 -0.48 17.69 5.17
C VAL A 152 0.92 17.81 5.77
N THR A 153 1.24 16.88 6.68
CA THR A 153 2.57 16.82 7.29
C THR A 153 3.55 16.09 6.38
N PHE A 154 4.85 16.35 6.56
CA PHE A 154 5.92 15.60 5.88
C PHE A 154 5.74 14.08 6.07
N LEU A 155 5.46 13.65 7.31
CA LEU A 155 5.25 12.25 7.64
C LEU A 155 4.08 11.64 6.85
N HIS A 156 2.96 12.37 6.73
CA HIS A 156 1.80 11.91 5.98
C HIS A 156 2.14 11.73 4.50
N VAL A 157 2.70 12.75 3.86
CA VAL A 157 3.04 12.70 2.42
C VAL A 157 4.09 11.62 2.14
N TYR A 158 5.13 11.52 2.98
CA TYR A 158 6.16 10.50 2.88
C TYR A 158 5.58 9.10 3.03
N HIS A 159 4.77 8.86 4.06
CA HIS A 159 4.12 7.58 4.30
C HIS A 159 3.22 7.16 3.12
N HIS A 160 2.32 8.03 2.66
CA HIS A 160 1.42 7.70 1.54
C HIS A 160 2.17 7.43 0.24
N SER A 161 3.22 8.19 -0.06
CA SER A 161 4.04 7.98 -1.26
C SER A 161 4.83 6.67 -1.17
N ASN A 162 5.48 6.44 -0.02
CA ASN A 162 6.31 5.25 0.19
C ASN A 162 5.45 3.98 0.18
N MET A 163 4.29 3.99 0.84
CA MET A 163 3.39 2.82 0.88
C MET A 163 2.95 2.37 -0.53
N VAL A 164 2.68 3.31 -1.45
CA VAL A 164 2.30 2.94 -2.83
C VAL A 164 3.48 2.29 -3.56
N ILE A 165 4.69 2.85 -3.44
CA ILE A 165 5.89 2.33 -4.09
C ILE A 165 6.28 0.97 -3.51
N THR A 166 6.30 0.83 -2.19
CA THR A 166 6.70 -0.41 -1.54
C THR A 166 5.68 -1.52 -1.75
N CYS A 167 4.37 -1.24 -1.72
CA CYS A 167 3.35 -2.24 -2.04
C CYS A 167 3.46 -2.73 -3.49
N TRP A 168 3.71 -1.82 -4.44
CA TRP A 168 3.94 -2.19 -5.83
C TRP A 168 5.19 -3.07 -5.99
N ALA A 169 6.32 -2.63 -5.42
CA ALA A 169 7.57 -3.38 -5.48
C ALA A 169 7.43 -4.76 -4.83
N TYR A 170 6.73 -4.85 -3.70
CA TYR A 170 6.51 -6.11 -3.00
C TYR A 170 5.66 -7.09 -3.83
N LEU A 171 4.56 -6.61 -4.42
CA LEU A 171 3.69 -7.42 -5.28
C LEU A 171 4.41 -7.88 -6.55
N ARG A 172 5.30 -7.05 -7.10
CA ARG A 172 6.03 -7.34 -8.32
C ARG A 172 7.20 -8.31 -8.12
N PHE A 173 8.04 -8.06 -7.11
CA PHE A 173 9.34 -8.72 -6.97
C PHE A 173 9.32 -9.87 -5.97
N ILE A 174 8.68 -9.70 -4.82
CA ILE A 174 8.80 -10.67 -3.71
C ILE A 174 7.65 -11.67 -3.76
N LYS A 175 6.43 -11.23 -4.12
CA LYS A 175 5.20 -12.06 -4.13
C LYS A 175 5.09 -12.92 -2.86
N GLY A 176 5.48 -12.34 -1.73
CA GLY A 176 5.55 -13.05 -0.46
C GLY A 176 4.21 -13.03 0.24
N GLU A 177 3.81 -14.14 0.85
CA GLU A 177 2.56 -14.19 1.63
C GLU A 177 2.63 -13.33 2.91
N GLN A 178 3.83 -12.90 3.26
CA GLN A 178 4.21 -12.32 4.54
C GLN A 178 3.77 -10.86 4.69
N ALA A 179 3.68 -10.12 3.59
CA ALA A 179 3.09 -8.77 3.63
C ALA A 179 1.56 -8.79 3.72
N THR A 180 0.92 -9.94 3.54
CA THR A 180 -0.53 -10.05 3.66
C THR A 180 -1.00 -9.77 5.08
N LEU A 181 -0.25 -10.23 6.10
CA LEU A 181 -0.57 -9.97 7.52
C LEU A 181 -0.54 -8.48 7.89
N PRO A 182 0.56 -7.74 7.69
CA PRO A 182 0.58 -6.29 7.95
C PRO A 182 -0.44 -5.55 7.07
N GLY A 183 -0.66 -6.00 5.83
CA GLY A 183 -1.71 -5.46 4.95
C GLY A 183 -3.13 -5.65 5.51
N ALA A 184 -3.42 -6.80 6.10
CA ALA A 184 -4.70 -7.10 6.73
C ALA A 184 -4.95 -6.22 7.97
N ILE A 185 -3.96 -6.13 8.87
CA ILE A 185 -4.06 -5.28 10.07
C ILE A 185 -4.25 -3.81 9.66
N ASN A 186 -3.52 -3.37 8.63
CA ASN A 186 -3.65 -2.04 8.07
C ASN A 186 -5.06 -1.78 7.52
N SER A 187 -5.62 -2.72 6.75
CA SER A 187 -6.97 -2.63 6.17
C SER A 187 -8.05 -2.61 7.26
N PHE A 188 -7.87 -3.38 8.33
CA PHE A 188 -8.76 -3.34 9.50
C PHE A 188 -8.78 -1.96 10.15
N ILE A 189 -7.61 -1.39 10.42
CA ILE A 189 -7.53 -0.05 11.02
C ILE A 189 -8.04 1.02 10.06
N HIS A 190 -7.81 0.90 8.76
CA HIS A 190 -8.35 1.84 7.76
C HIS A 190 -9.87 1.74 7.66
N THR A 191 -10.46 0.55 7.78
CA THR A 191 -11.91 0.38 7.85
C THR A 191 -12.50 1.19 8.99
N ILE A 192 -11.93 1.08 10.20
CA ILE A 192 -12.39 1.83 11.38
C ILE A 192 -12.10 3.33 11.23
N MET A 193 -10.92 3.70 10.73
CA MET A 193 -10.53 5.11 10.53
C MET A 193 -11.47 5.84 9.56
N TYR A 194 -11.69 5.28 8.37
CA TYR A 194 -12.57 5.89 7.37
C TYR A 194 -14.02 5.88 7.82
N PHE A 195 -14.44 4.86 8.59
CA PHE A 195 -15.77 4.84 9.18
C PHE A 195 -15.95 5.99 10.18
N TYR A 196 -14.92 6.24 11.01
CA TYR A 196 -14.90 7.42 11.88
C TYR A 196 -14.98 8.72 11.08
N TYR A 197 -14.24 8.85 9.97
CA TYR A 197 -14.29 10.05 9.13
C TYR A 197 -15.63 10.22 8.40
N PHE A 198 -16.28 9.12 8.01
CA PHE A 198 -17.65 9.13 7.50
C PHE A 198 -18.62 9.68 8.55
N LEU A 199 -18.59 9.15 9.78
CA LEU A 199 -19.43 9.63 10.88
C LEU A 199 -19.15 11.09 11.22
N ALA A 200 -17.87 11.50 11.23
CA ALA A 200 -17.47 12.89 11.46
C ALA A 200 -17.97 13.84 10.35
N ALA A 201 -18.13 13.34 9.13
CA ALA A 201 -18.63 14.12 7.99
C ALA A 201 -20.17 14.29 8.00
N LEU A 202 -20.93 13.45 8.70
CA LEU A 202 -22.40 13.56 8.78
C LEU A 202 -22.85 14.89 9.40
N GLY A 203 -22.14 15.39 10.41
CA GLY A 203 -22.31 16.74 10.89
C GLY A 203 -21.95 16.96 12.36
N PRO A 204 -22.19 18.18 12.88
CA PRO A 204 -21.88 18.55 14.26
C PRO A 204 -22.63 17.70 15.29
N GLN A 205 -23.82 17.19 14.93
CA GLN A 205 -24.63 16.33 15.79
C GLN A 205 -23.94 15.00 16.13
N MET A 206 -23.07 14.50 15.25
CA MET A 206 -22.34 13.24 15.47
C MET A 206 -21.04 13.44 16.26
N GLN A 207 -20.47 14.63 16.28
CA GLN A 207 -19.17 14.91 16.94
C GLN A 207 -19.13 14.58 18.45
N PRO A 208 -20.18 14.79 19.26
CA PRO A 208 -20.20 14.42 20.67
C PRO A 208 -20.02 12.91 20.90
N TYR A 209 -20.54 12.08 20.00
CA TYR A 209 -20.46 10.62 20.10
C TYR A 209 -19.09 10.07 19.68
N LEU A 210 -18.21 10.90 19.10
CA LEU A 210 -16.91 10.52 18.55
C LEU A 210 -15.75 10.65 19.57
N TRP A 211 -16.03 10.43 20.86
CA TRP A 211 -15.07 10.52 21.97
C TRP A 211 -13.88 9.57 21.85
N TRP A 212 -14.06 8.44 21.16
CA TRP A 212 -13.06 7.41 20.95
C TRP A 212 -11.93 7.74 19.94
N LYS A 213 -11.88 8.97 19.41
CA LYS A 213 -10.81 9.42 18.49
C LYS A 213 -9.41 9.08 18.97
N ARG A 214 -9.15 9.21 20.28
CA ARG A 214 -7.83 8.93 20.89
C ARG A 214 -7.42 7.47 20.74
N TYR A 215 -8.37 6.54 20.80
CA TYR A 215 -8.10 5.11 20.62
C TYR A 215 -7.76 4.80 19.16
N LEU A 216 -8.44 5.44 18.21
CA LEU A 216 -8.10 5.33 16.79
C LEU A 216 -6.65 5.75 16.52
N THR A 217 -6.24 6.90 17.05
CA THR A 217 -4.86 7.38 16.88
C THR A 217 -3.85 6.43 17.52
N ARG A 218 -4.16 5.84 18.68
CA ARG A 218 -3.31 4.81 19.31
C ARG A 218 -3.18 3.58 18.42
N MET A 219 -4.28 3.07 17.87
CA MET A 219 -4.26 1.91 16.96
C MET A 219 -3.44 2.19 15.70
N GLN A 220 -3.57 3.38 15.10
CA GLN A 220 -2.78 3.78 13.93
C GLN A 220 -1.28 3.84 14.20
N ILE A 221 -0.88 4.38 15.35
CA ILE A 221 0.54 4.43 15.76
C ILE A 221 1.08 3.02 15.96
N VAL A 222 0.35 2.17 16.70
CA VAL A 222 0.75 0.78 16.94
C VAL A 222 0.91 0.02 15.62
N ASN A 223 -0.01 0.18 14.68
CA ASN A 223 0.08 -0.43 13.36
C ASN A 223 1.27 0.09 12.54
N SER A 224 1.53 1.40 12.58
CA SER A 224 2.69 1.96 11.88
C SER A 224 4.00 1.42 12.43
N ILE A 225 4.09 1.27 13.76
CA ILE A 225 5.26 0.69 14.44
C ILE A 225 5.40 -0.80 14.09
N CYS A 226 4.31 -1.57 14.17
CA CYS A 226 4.30 -2.99 13.84
C CYS A 226 4.75 -3.24 12.39
N ASN A 227 4.19 -2.50 11.43
CA ASN A 227 4.58 -2.59 10.02
C ASN A 227 6.06 -2.27 9.80
N CYS A 228 6.60 -1.29 10.53
CA CYS A 228 8.02 -0.94 10.49
C CYS A 228 8.90 -2.09 11.02
N PHE A 229 8.53 -2.68 12.16
CA PHE A 229 9.25 -3.84 12.71
C PHE A 229 9.21 -5.05 11.76
N THR A 230 8.06 -5.34 11.17
CA THR A 230 7.92 -6.42 10.19
C THR A 230 8.85 -6.17 8.99
N LEU A 231 8.86 -4.95 8.43
CA LEU A 231 9.75 -4.59 7.33
C LEU A 231 11.23 -4.79 7.67
N VAL A 232 11.68 -4.30 8.84
CA VAL A 232 13.09 -4.43 9.26
C VAL A 232 13.48 -5.89 9.46
N TYR A 233 12.63 -6.67 10.12
CA TYR A 233 12.84 -8.10 10.34
C TYR A 233 13.01 -8.86 9.02
N TRP A 234 12.16 -8.56 8.02
CA TRP A 234 12.26 -9.14 6.69
C TRP A 234 13.56 -8.76 5.98
N THR A 235 13.96 -7.49 6.04
CA THR A 235 15.25 -7.07 5.42
C THR A 235 16.47 -7.68 6.10
N SER A 236 16.35 -8.15 7.35
CA SER A 236 17.46 -8.79 8.07
C SER A 236 17.55 -10.30 7.86
N LEU A 237 16.53 -10.91 7.26
CA LEU A 237 16.48 -12.36 6.97
C LEU A 237 16.97 -12.73 5.56
N PHE A 238 17.20 -11.73 4.71
CA PHE A 238 17.85 -11.83 3.40
C PHE A 238 19.28 -11.29 3.48
#